data_AF-A0A1H2CIK4-F1
#
_entry.id   AF-A0A1H2CIK4-F1
#
_cell.length_a   1.000
_cell.length_b   1.000
_cell.length_c   1.000
_cell.angle_alpha   90.00
_cell.angle_beta   90.00
_cell.angle_gamma   90.00
#
_symmetry.space_group_name_H-M   'P 1'
#
loop_
_entity.id
_entity.type
_entity.pdbx_description
1 polymer ?
#
loop_
_entity_poly.entity_id
_entity_poly.type
_entity_poly.pdbx_seq_one_letter_code
_entity_poly.pdbx_strand_id
1 'polypeptide(L)'
;MSAAPADRPDRPNLHVAGPDDAAEVLAGDQDRPARIRTSWTAADIMAMEFAPPKWAVPGVLSEGVNLLCGPPKVGKSWMSLGLGVDVALGGKAFGSIPVDPGPVLYLALEDTARRLQNRLGKVLGQRKAPAGLTLATECPPLPQGGDQAIAAWLDRNPTARMVIIDVFAKLRGNSAPGASAYDADYAAVGRAKKVADDYGVAFVLVHHVRKAGSDDFLTEVSGTNGLAGAADATLVLKRARNQGDGILHITGRDVDEAEYALNFNADLGAWQMLDGPAEDHQIGETRATILRFLRTAPGSTPKVIATGVGLSYDNVKRTCQRMLADGQLAADTGGRYRVPGVPPVPGVPQHALTGENEGDDRGTAELWP
;
A
#
# COMPACT_ATOMS: atom_id res chain seq x y z
N MET A 1 -68.59 -26.63 -42.93
CA MET A 1 -67.86 -25.90 -41.87
C MET A 1 -67.59 -26.91 -40.76
N SER A 2 -66.42 -27.53 -40.73
CA SER A 2 -65.16 -27.09 -40.11
C SER A 2 -65.02 -27.59 -38.68
N ALA A 3 -64.09 -28.54 -38.47
CA ALA A 3 -63.09 -28.50 -37.40
C ALA A 3 -62.02 -29.56 -37.69
N ALA A 4 -60.77 -29.13 -37.85
CA ALA A 4 -59.58 -29.95 -38.04
C ALA A 4 -59.12 -30.60 -36.72
N PRO A 5 -58.38 -31.73 -36.75
CA PRO A 5 -57.61 -32.19 -35.60
C PRO A 5 -56.26 -31.47 -35.53
N ALA A 6 -55.84 -31.20 -34.30
CA ALA A 6 -54.67 -30.41 -33.93
C ALA A 6 -53.34 -31.03 -34.40
N ASP A 7 -52.46 -30.15 -34.87
CA ASP A 7 -51.09 -30.39 -35.27
C ASP A 7 -50.23 -30.80 -34.05
N ARG A 8 -49.50 -31.91 -34.16
CA ARG A 8 -48.47 -32.31 -33.18
C ARG A 8 -47.14 -31.75 -33.69
N PRO A 9 -46.29 -31.14 -32.85
CA PRO A 9 -44.97 -30.72 -33.29
C PRO A 9 -44.15 -31.94 -33.70
N ASP A 10 -43.65 -31.90 -34.94
CA ASP A 10 -42.73 -32.86 -35.51
C ASP A 10 -41.54 -33.07 -34.57
N ARG A 11 -41.25 -34.33 -34.24
CA ARG A 11 -40.00 -34.66 -33.54
C ARG A 11 -38.86 -34.41 -34.54
N PRO A 12 -37.78 -33.71 -34.16
CA PRO A 12 -36.64 -33.55 -35.05
C PRO A 12 -36.10 -34.94 -35.41
N ASN A 13 -36.07 -35.23 -36.72
CA ASN A 13 -35.50 -36.47 -37.24
C ASN A 13 -34.03 -36.56 -36.79
N LEU A 14 -33.65 -37.67 -36.16
CA LEU A 14 -32.24 -38.01 -35.95
C LEU A 14 -31.60 -38.19 -37.33
N HIS A 15 -30.84 -37.19 -37.77
CA HIS A 15 -29.97 -37.30 -38.93
C HIS A 15 -28.83 -38.26 -38.57
N VAL A 16 -28.67 -39.35 -39.33
CA VAL A 16 -27.51 -40.23 -39.18
C VAL A 16 -26.35 -39.56 -39.90
N ALA A 17 -25.34 -39.13 -39.14
CA ALA A 17 -24.21 -38.39 -39.65
C ALA A 17 -23.50 -39.14 -40.79
N GLY A 18 -23.41 -38.52 -41.96
CA GLY A 18 -22.64 -38.99 -43.10
C GLY A 18 -21.14 -38.68 -42.97
N PRO A 19 -20.27 -39.27 -43.79
CA PRO A 19 -18.83 -38.97 -43.78
C PRO A 19 -18.51 -37.49 -44.07
N ASP A 20 -19.41 -36.77 -44.74
CA ASP A 20 -19.30 -35.32 -44.97
C ASP A 20 -19.73 -34.47 -43.75
N ASP A 21 -20.64 -34.97 -42.90
CA ASP A 21 -21.00 -34.32 -41.62
C ASP A 21 -19.83 -34.36 -40.63
N ALA A 22 -19.02 -35.43 -40.68
CA ALA A 22 -17.79 -35.52 -39.91
C ALA A 22 -16.74 -34.50 -40.39
N ALA A 23 -16.68 -34.21 -41.69
CA ALA A 23 -15.79 -33.19 -42.23
C ALA A 23 -16.23 -31.77 -41.81
N GLU A 24 -17.52 -31.51 -41.70
CA GLU A 24 -18.06 -30.21 -41.24
C GLU A 24 -17.83 -29.98 -39.73
N VAL A 25 -17.96 -31.04 -38.91
CA VAL A 25 -17.61 -31.00 -37.47
C VAL A 25 -16.11 -30.87 -37.23
N LEU A 26 -15.27 -31.42 -38.12
CA LEU A 26 -13.81 -31.30 -38.07
C LEU A 26 -13.26 -30.02 -38.75
N ALA A 27 -14.07 -29.36 -39.57
CA ALA A 27 -13.74 -28.08 -40.23
C ALA A 27 -14.23 -26.84 -39.43
N GLY A 28 -14.89 -27.07 -38.29
CA GLY A 28 -15.09 -26.03 -37.29
C GLY A 28 -13.75 -25.44 -36.90
N ASP A 29 -13.56 -24.16 -37.23
CA ASP A 29 -12.40 -23.33 -36.93
C ASP A 29 -11.90 -23.68 -35.52
N GLN A 30 -10.81 -24.44 -35.45
CA GLN A 30 -10.27 -24.98 -34.20
C GLN A 30 -9.97 -23.80 -33.29
N ASP A 31 -10.86 -23.58 -32.32
CA ASP A 31 -10.73 -22.82 -31.08
C ASP A 31 -9.51 -21.88 -31.09
N ARG A 32 -9.52 -20.95 -32.04
CA ARG A 32 -8.44 -19.98 -32.17
C ARG A 32 -8.69 -19.07 -30.98
N PRO A 33 -7.82 -19.05 -29.95
CA PRO A 33 -8.08 -18.29 -28.73
C PRO A 33 -8.48 -16.90 -29.19
N ALA A 34 -9.69 -16.47 -28.82
CA ALA A 34 -10.28 -15.23 -29.28
C ALA A 34 -9.18 -14.18 -29.18
N ARG A 35 -8.66 -13.73 -30.34
CA ARG A 35 -7.47 -12.88 -30.34
C ARG A 35 -7.91 -11.64 -29.58
N ILE A 36 -7.38 -11.47 -28.37
CA ILE A 36 -7.62 -10.29 -27.56
C ILE A 36 -7.36 -9.13 -28.51
N ARG A 37 -8.38 -8.30 -28.73
CA ARG A 37 -8.22 -7.13 -29.58
C ARG A 37 -7.08 -6.33 -28.97
N THR A 38 -5.97 -6.20 -29.67
CA THR A 38 -4.77 -5.48 -29.18
C THR A 38 -4.58 -4.13 -29.87
N SER A 39 -5.52 -3.75 -30.74
CA SER A 39 -5.52 -2.47 -31.42
C SER A 39 -6.93 -1.89 -31.53
N TRP A 40 -7.00 -0.59 -31.35
CA TRP A 40 -8.23 0.20 -31.42
C TRP A 40 -7.95 1.47 -32.20
N THR A 41 -8.95 1.96 -32.92
CA THR A 41 -8.91 3.37 -33.32
C THR A 41 -9.14 4.24 -32.07
N ALA A 42 -8.69 5.49 -32.09
CA ALA A 42 -8.97 6.42 -31.00
C ALA A 42 -10.49 6.60 -30.78
N ALA A 43 -11.30 6.54 -31.84
CA ALA A 43 -12.75 6.61 -31.71
C ALA A 43 -13.32 5.37 -30.99
N ASP A 44 -12.84 4.17 -31.33
CA ASP A 44 -13.30 2.93 -30.70
C ASP A 44 -12.97 2.91 -29.21
N ILE A 45 -11.74 3.27 -28.82
CA ILE A 45 -11.32 3.20 -27.41
C ILE A 45 -12.05 4.23 -26.55
N MET A 46 -12.35 5.41 -27.10
CA MET A 46 -13.10 6.46 -26.40
C MET A 46 -14.60 6.15 -26.28
N ALA A 47 -15.14 5.29 -27.16
CA ALA A 47 -16.52 4.83 -27.10
C ALA A 47 -16.71 3.59 -26.20
N MET A 48 -15.62 3.00 -25.69
CA MET A 48 -15.68 1.84 -24.80
C MET A 48 -15.95 2.26 -23.36
N GLU A 49 -16.79 1.48 -22.70
CA GLU A 49 -16.95 1.54 -21.25
C GLU A 49 -16.08 0.45 -20.62
N PHE A 50 -15.04 0.87 -19.90
CA PHE A 50 -14.19 -0.03 -19.13
C PHE A 50 -14.71 -0.13 -17.70
N ALA A 51 -14.63 -1.32 -17.12
CA ALA A 51 -14.84 -1.48 -15.69
C ALA A 51 -13.80 -0.64 -14.92
N PRO A 52 -14.16 -0.08 -13.75
CA PRO A 52 -13.18 0.59 -12.91
C PRO A 52 -12.06 -0.40 -12.51
N PRO A 53 -10.81 0.07 -12.33
CA PRO A 53 -9.70 -0.79 -11.94
C PRO A 53 -10.04 -1.57 -10.68
N LYS A 54 -9.73 -2.87 -10.64
CA LYS A 54 -9.88 -3.65 -9.41
C LYS A 54 -8.77 -3.30 -8.44
N TRP A 55 -9.14 -2.97 -7.22
CA TRP A 55 -8.20 -2.69 -6.14
C TRP A 55 -8.13 -3.86 -5.17
N ALA A 56 -6.91 -4.29 -4.84
CA ALA A 56 -6.66 -5.12 -3.66
C ALA A 56 -6.61 -4.24 -2.41
N VAL A 57 -5.98 -3.07 -2.52
CA VAL A 57 -5.98 -2.03 -1.48
C VAL A 57 -6.20 -0.68 -2.16
N PRO A 58 -7.37 -0.05 -1.99
CA PRO A 58 -7.67 1.24 -2.64
C PRO A 58 -6.58 2.29 -2.41
N GLY A 59 -6.12 2.92 -3.49
CA GLY A 59 -5.07 3.95 -3.46
C GLY A 59 -3.65 3.45 -3.20
N VAL A 60 -3.43 2.13 -3.10
CA VAL A 60 -2.11 1.53 -2.80
C VAL A 60 -1.77 0.38 -3.74
N LEU A 61 -2.69 -0.57 -3.96
CA LEU A 61 -2.49 -1.78 -4.76
C LEU A 61 -3.67 -1.96 -5.73
N SER A 62 -3.49 -1.52 -6.97
CA SER A 62 -4.41 -1.79 -8.08
C SER A 62 -4.07 -3.13 -8.77
N GLU A 63 -4.96 -3.60 -9.64
CA GLU A 63 -4.66 -4.65 -10.62
C GLU A 63 -3.40 -4.31 -11.43
N GLY A 64 -2.75 -5.35 -11.94
CA GLY A 64 -1.41 -5.23 -12.53
C GLY A 64 -0.30 -5.57 -11.53
N VAL A 65 0.93 -5.20 -11.86
CA VAL A 65 2.13 -5.53 -11.08
C VAL A 65 2.55 -4.39 -10.18
N ASN A 66 2.56 -4.66 -8.88
CA ASN A 66 2.95 -3.77 -7.81
C ASN A 66 4.27 -4.27 -7.21
N LEU A 67 5.35 -3.50 -7.34
CA LEU A 67 6.67 -3.85 -6.84
C LEU A 67 6.87 -3.32 -5.42
N LEU A 68 6.93 -4.21 -4.42
CA LEU A 68 7.21 -3.84 -3.03
C LEU A 68 8.71 -3.95 -2.73
N CYS A 69 9.38 -2.81 -2.72
CA CYS A 69 10.81 -2.64 -2.53
C CYS A 69 11.17 -2.18 -1.10
N GLY A 70 12.43 -2.43 -0.72
CA GLY A 70 12.98 -1.95 0.55
C GLY A 70 14.17 -2.80 1.02
N PRO A 71 14.99 -2.30 1.95
CA PRO A 71 16.18 -3.00 2.41
C PRO A 71 15.83 -4.35 3.08
N PRO A 72 16.78 -5.29 3.18
CA PRO A 72 16.59 -6.52 3.92
C PRO A 72 16.12 -6.25 5.36
N LYS A 73 15.20 -7.09 5.86
CA LYS A 73 14.66 -7.03 7.23
C LYS A 73 13.91 -5.75 7.60
N VAL A 74 13.54 -4.91 6.63
CA VAL A 74 12.77 -3.68 6.87
C VAL A 74 11.33 -3.96 7.34
N GLY A 75 10.75 -5.10 6.96
CA GLY A 75 9.38 -5.48 7.32
C GLY A 75 8.45 -5.77 6.15
N LYS A 76 8.95 -5.89 4.91
CA LYS A 76 8.14 -6.19 3.71
C LYS A 76 7.29 -7.45 3.85
N SER A 77 7.89 -8.58 4.23
CA SER A 77 7.15 -9.85 4.42
C SER A 77 6.05 -9.76 5.48
N TRP A 78 6.24 -8.91 6.50
CA TRP A 78 5.17 -8.64 7.48
C TRP A 78 4.06 -7.78 6.88
N MET A 79 4.42 -6.76 6.10
CA MET A 79 3.47 -5.93 5.38
C MET A 79 2.64 -6.77 4.40
N SER A 80 3.29 -7.52 3.51
CA SER A 80 2.61 -8.36 2.52
C SER A 80 1.74 -9.44 3.19
N LEU A 81 2.20 -10.08 4.27
CA LEU A 81 1.38 -11.07 4.98
C LEU A 81 0.16 -10.44 5.64
N GLY A 82 0.32 -9.27 6.26
CA GLY A 82 -0.78 -8.49 6.83
C GLY A 82 -1.83 -8.13 5.79
N LEU A 83 -1.39 -7.56 4.66
CA LEU A 83 -2.28 -7.23 3.54
C LEU A 83 -2.98 -8.46 2.98
N GLY A 84 -2.27 -9.58 2.83
CA GLY A 84 -2.88 -10.84 2.39
C GLY A 84 -3.99 -11.33 3.33
N VAL A 85 -3.80 -11.19 4.64
CA VAL A 85 -4.83 -11.52 5.64
C VAL A 85 -6.01 -10.55 5.58
N ASP A 86 -5.76 -9.24 5.53
CA ASP A 86 -6.81 -8.23 5.56
C ASP A 86 -7.68 -8.26 4.29
N VAL A 87 -7.07 -8.50 3.12
CA VAL A 87 -7.79 -8.70 1.85
C VAL A 87 -8.53 -10.03 1.82
N ALA A 88 -7.95 -11.12 2.35
CA ALA A 88 -8.66 -12.40 2.38
C ALA A 88 -9.86 -12.42 3.35
N LEU A 89 -9.83 -11.60 4.40
CA LEU A 89 -10.92 -11.48 5.38
C LEU A 89 -11.95 -10.41 5.02
N GLY A 90 -11.55 -9.33 4.31
CA GLY A 90 -12.37 -8.13 4.15
C GLY A 90 -12.31 -7.24 5.39
N GLY A 91 -11.14 -6.67 5.66
CA GLY A 91 -10.86 -5.84 6.84
C GLY A 91 -10.43 -4.42 6.50
N LYS A 92 -9.42 -3.93 7.23
CA LYS A 92 -8.77 -2.65 6.96
C LYS A 92 -7.28 -2.85 6.74
N ALA A 93 -6.83 -2.71 5.49
CA ALA A 93 -5.41 -2.66 5.18
C ALA A 93 -4.75 -1.48 5.91
N PHE A 94 -3.57 -1.73 6.47
CA PHE A 94 -2.84 -0.78 7.31
C PHE A 94 -3.66 -0.20 8.49
N GLY A 95 -4.71 -0.90 8.92
CA GLY A 95 -5.59 -0.47 10.00
C GLY A 95 -6.61 0.62 9.64
N SER A 96 -6.50 1.25 8.45
CA SER A 96 -7.31 2.41 8.07
C SER A 96 -8.11 2.21 6.78
N ILE A 97 -7.54 1.56 5.76
CA ILE A 97 -8.12 1.49 4.41
C ILE A 97 -9.06 0.28 4.31
N PRO A 98 -10.38 0.46 4.16
CA PRO A 98 -11.30 -0.65 3.95
C PRO A 98 -10.95 -1.41 2.67
N VAL A 99 -10.96 -2.74 2.73
CA VAL A 99 -10.70 -3.60 1.56
C VAL A 99 -11.86 -4.55 1.32
N ASP A 100 -12.15 -4.78 0.04
CA ASP A 100 -13.10 -5.81 -0.35
C ASP A 100 -12.51 -7.21 -0.11
N PRO A 101 -13.28 -8.16 0.45
CA PRO A 101 -12.81 -9.51 0.63
C PRO A 101 -12.64 -10.25 -0.71
N GLY A 102 -11.62 -11.10 -0.80
CA GLY A 102 -11.51 -12.07 -1.88
C GLY A 102 -10.32 -13.02 -1.74
N PRO A 103 -10.27 -14.12 -2.52
CA PRO A 103 -9.15 -15.05 -2.48
C PRO A 103 -7.80 -14.38 -2.70
N VAL A 104 -6.80 -14.82 -1.93
CA VAL A 104 -5.41 -14.36 -2.02
C VAL A 104 -4.48 -15.57 -2.13
N LEU A 105 -3.55 -15.53 -3.08
CA LEU A 105 -2.44 -16.47 -3.16
C LEU A 105 -1.19 -15.81 -2.60
N TYR A 106 -0.55 -16.43 -1.62
CA TYR A 106 0.73 -15.98 -1.08
C TYR A 106 1.81 -17.05 -1.31
N LEU A 107 2.79 -16.72 -2.14
CA LEU A 107 3.98 -17.53 -2.37
C LEU A 107 5.09 -17.08 -1.41
N ALA A 108 5.22 -17.76 -0.27
CA ALA A 108 6.20 -17.50 0.80
C ALA A 108 7.49 -18.30 0.58
N LEU A 109 8.22 -17.97 -0.48
CA LEU A 109 9.31 -18.75 -1.07
C LEU A 109 10.62 -18.73 -0.27
N GLU A 110 10.70 -17.93 0.80
CA GLU A 110 11.82 -17.93 1.76
C GLU A 110 11.41 -18.41 3.16
N ASP A 111 10.13 -18.75 3.35
CA ASP A 111 9.60 -19.24 4.61
C ASP A 111 9.58 -20.78 4.67
N THR A 112 9.49 -21.30 5.89
CA THR A 112 9.09 -22.69 6.13
C THR A 112 7.67 -22.70 6.68
N ALA A 113 6.95 -23.82 6.54
CA ALA A 113 5.59 -23.95 7.07
C ALA A 113 5.50 -23.55 8.56
N ARG A 114 6.48 -23.94 9.38
CA ARG A 114 6.56 -23.55 10.81
C ARG A 114 6.73 -22.04 10.99
N ARG A 115 7.63 -21.41 10.21
CA ARG A 115 7.88 -19.96 10.29
C ARG A 115 6.64 -19.18 9.86
N LEU A 116 5.99 -19.64 8.79
CA LEU A 116 4.78 -19.06 8.26
C LEU A 116 3.60 -19.19 9.24
N GLN A 117 3.41 -20.36 9.85
CA GLN A 117 2.40 -20.57 10.90
C GLN A 117 2.59 -19.60 12.08
N ASN A 118 3.83 -19.44 12.57
CA ASN A 118 4.12 -18.52 13.67
C ASN A 118 3.81 -17.06 13.30
N ARG A 119 4.20 -16.63 12.08
CA ARG A 119 3.91 -15.27 11.59
C ARG A 119 2.42 -15.05 11.40
N LEU A 120 1.74 -16.01 10.78
CA LEU A 120 0.30 -15.95 10.54
C LEU A 120 -0.48 -15.88 11.85
N GLY A 121 -0.12 -16.70 12.85
CA GLY A 121 -0.74 -16.64 14.17
C GLY A 121 -0.59 -15.26 14.82
N LYS A 122 0.57 -14.62 14.63
CA LYS A 122 0.81 -13.25 15.12
C LYS A 122 -0.07 -12.21 14.42
N VAL A 123 -0.11 -12.23 13.10
CA VAL A 123 -0.92 -11.31 12.28
C VAL A 123 -2.42 -11.49 12.53
N LEU A 124 -2.87 -12.73 12.67
CA LEU A 124 -4.28 -13.04 12.94
C LEU A 124 -4.69 -12.60 14.35
N GLY A 125 -3.81 -12.74 15.34
CA GLY A 125 -4.16 -12.55 16.74
C GLY A 125 -5.28 -13.51 17.14
N GLN A 126 -6.43 -12.96 17.53
CA GLN A 126 -7.63 -13.75 17.87
C GLN A 126 -8.54 -14.03 16.66
N ARG A 127 -8.23 -13.49 15.47
CA ARG A 127 -9.03 -13.71 14.26
C ARG A 127 -8.86 -15.13 13.75
N LYS A 128 -9.92 -15.71 13.21
CA LYS A 128 -9.86 -17.01 12.53
C LYS A 128 -9.07 -16.87 11.22
N ALA A 129 -8.25 -17.87 10.91
CA ALA A 129 -7.53 -17.91 9.64
C ALA A 129 -8.53 -17.92 8.45
N PRO A 130 -8.38 -17.02 7.47
CA PRO A 130 -9.27 -16.96 6.30
C PRO A 130 -9.08 -18.18 5.40
N ALA A 131 -10.17 -18.85 5.05
CA ALA A 131 -10.14 -19.94 4.06
C ALA A 131 -9.74 -19.46 2.65
N GLY A 132 -9.96 -18.18 2.35
CA GLY A 132 -9.57 -17.54 1.09
C GLY A 132 -8.08 -17.23 0.96
N LEU A 133 -7.26 -17.39 2.00
CA LEU A 133 -5.81 -17.18 1.93
C LEU A 133 -5.09 -18.51 1.66
N THR A 134 -4.67 -18.71 0.42
CA THR A 134 -3.81 -19.84 0.04
C THR A 134 -2.35 -19.48 0.28
N LEU A 135 -1.64 -20.31 1.04
CA LEU A 135 -0.22 -20.13 1.35
C LEU A 135 0.60 -21.27 0.74
N ALA A 136 1.63 -20.95 -0.06
CA ALA A 136 2.56 -21.92 -0.62
C ALA A 136 4.01 -21.51 -0.33
N THR A 137 4.84 -22.44 0.13
CA THR A 137 6.27 -22.21 0.38
C THR A 137 7.16 -22.57 -0.80
N GLU A 138 6.59 -23.12 -1.85
CA GLU A 138 7.28 -23.56 -3.06
C GLU A 138 6.44 -23.20 -4.29
N CYS A 139 7.12 -22.80 -5.36
CA CYS A 139 6.53 -22.58 -6.67
C CYS A 139 7.67 -22.66 -7.71
N PRO A 140 7.48 -23.32 -8.86
CA PRO A 140 8.46 -23.31 -9.93
C PRO A 140 8.76 -21.87 -10.38
N PRO A 141 9.98 -21.58 -10.87
CA PRO A 141 10.24 -20.30 -11.53
C PRO A 141 9.23 -20.02 -12.65
N LEU A 142 8.92 -18.74 -12.89
CA LEU A 142 7.95 -18.31 -13.90
C LEU A 142 8.22 -18.94 -15.28
N PRO A 143 9.44 -18.95 -15.84
CA PRO A 143 9.68 -19.58 -17.14
C PRO A 143 9.58 -21.11 -17.15
N GLN A 144 9.45 -21.74 -15.98
CA GLN A 144 9.46 -23.19 -15.76
C GLN A 144 8.09 -23.68 -15.27
N GLY A 145 7.01 -22.96 -15.61
CA GLY A 145 5.64 -23.33 -15.26
C GLY A 145 5.10 -22.67 -13.99
N GLY A 146 5.85 -21.76 -13.36
CA GLY A 146 5.35 -20.96 -12.24
C GLY A 146 4.20 -20.04 -12.66
N ASP A 147 4.28 -19.47 -13.86
CA ASP A 147 3.21 -18.67 -14.47
C ASP A 147 1.93 -19.49 -14.69
N GLN A 148 2.06 -20.71 -15.22
CA GLN A 148 0.96 -21.65 -15.42
C GLN A 148 0.36 -22.12 -14.08
N ALA A 149 1.18 -22.36 -13.06
CA ALA A 149 0.71 -22.75 -11.73
C ALA A 149 -0.12 -21.63 -11.07
N ILE A 150 0.33 -20.38 -11.20
CA ILE A 150 -0.41 -19.21 -10.72
C ILE A 150 -1.72 -19.05 -11.50
N ALA A 151 -1.66 -19.10 -12.84
CA ALA A 151 -2.83 -19.03 -13.71
C ALA A 151 -3.88 -20.10 -13.34
N ALA A 152 -3.46 -21.36 -13.18
CA ALA A 152 -4.36 -22.44 -12.77
C ALA A 152 -4.99 -22.22 -11.39
N TRP A 153 -4.29 -21.55 -10.46
CA TRP A 153 -4.89 -21.15 -9.19
C TRP A 153 -5.94 -20.04 -9.39
N LEU A 154 -5.67 -19.06 -10.26
CA LEU A 154 -6.60 -17.99 -10.60
C LEU A 154 -7.85 -18.53 -11.32
N ASP A 155 -7.72 -19.49 -12.22
CA ASP A 155 -8.85 -20.18 -12.87
C ASP A 155 -9.81 -20.81 -11.84
N ARG A 156 -9.27 -21.37 -10.76
CA ARG A 156 -10.07 -21.95 -9.66
C ARG A 156 -10.61 -20.90 -8.69
N ASN A 157 -10.12 -19.66 -8.78
CA ASN A 157 -10.48 -18.55 -7.89
C ASN A 157 -10.81 -17.29 -8.72
N PRO A 158 -11.90 -17.30 -9.51
CA PRO A 158 -12.21 -16.21 -10.45
C PRO A 158 -12.52 -14.86 -9.78
N THR A 159 -12.75 -14.86 -8.47
CA THR A 159 -12.95 -13.66 -7.64
C THR A 159 -11.69 -13.23 -6.89
N ALA A 160 -10.53 -13.84 -7.20
CA ALA A 160 -9.25 -13.50 -6.57
C ALA A 160 -8.96 -12.01 -6.66
N ARG A 161 -8.41 -11.48 -5.57
CA ARG A 161 -8.08 -10.06 -5.45
C ARG A 161 -6.59 -9.80 -5.51
N MET A 162 -5.76 -10.76 -5.10
CA MET A 162 -4.33 -10.52 -4.96
C MET A 162 -3.49 -11.80 -5.06
N VAL A 163 -2.33 -11.68 -5.70
CA VAL A 163 -1.24 -12.67 -5.69
C VAL A 163 0.00 -12.02 -5.11
N ILE A 164 0.61 -12.61 -4.10
CA ILE A 164 1.82 -12.10 -3.43
C ILE A 164 2.97 -13.06 -3.71
N ILE A 165 4.11 -12.53 -4.15
CA ILE A 165 5.34 -13.28 -4.43
C ILE A 165 6.46 -12.78 -3.52
N ASP A 166 6.73 -13.52 -2.45
CA ASP A 166 7.69 -13.17 -1.40
C ASP A 166 8.79 -14.23 -1.26
N VAL A 167 9.96 -14.10 -1.91
CA VAL A 167 10.47 -12.95 -2.67
C VAL A 167 10.52 -13.24 -4.18
N PHE A 168 10.30 -12.21 -5.00
CA PHE A 168 10.28 -12.32 -6.46
C PHE A 168 11.59 -12.89 -7.06
N ALA A 169 12.72 -12.66 -6.39
CA ALA A 169 14.02 -13.19 -6.82
C ALA A 169 14.06 -14.73 -6.92
N LYS A 170 13.22 -15.45 -6.18
CA LYS A 170 13.09 -16.92 -6.27
C LYS A 170 12.28 -17.37 -7.48
N LEU A 171 11.37 -16.52 -7.96
CA LEU A 171 10.44 -16.87 -9.03
C LEU A 171 10.87 -16.41 -10.42
N ARG A 172 11.76 -15.40 -10.53
CA ARG A 172 12.21 -14.89 -11.84
C ARG A 172 12.92 -15.93 -12.74
N GLY A 173 13.52 -16.97 -12.15
CA GLY A 173 14.31 -17.98 -12.86
C GLY A 173 15.71 -17.52 -13.25
N ASN A 174 16.37 -18.30 -14.12
CA ASN A 174 17.71 -17.98 -14.62
C ASN A 174 17.61 -17.03 -15.82
N SER A 175 18.50 -16.04 -15.87
CA SER A 175 18.66 -15.16 -17.02
C SER A 175 19.14 -15.94 -18.24
N ALA A 176 18.71 -15.51 -19.43
CA ALA A 176 19.26 -16.03 -20.68
C ALA A 176 20.78 -15.75 -20.75
N PRO A 177 21.58 -16.64 -21.35
CA PRO A 177 23.02 -16.42 -21.53
C PRO A 177 23.28 -15.08 -22.24
N GLY A 178 24.12 -14.23 -21.65
CA GLY A 178 24.48 -12.93 -22.22
C GLY A 178 23.47 -11.79 -21.99
N ALA A 179 22.32 -12.05 -21.37
CA ALA A 179 21.37 -10.99 -21.03
C ALA A 179 21.93 -10.08 -19.91
N SER A 180 21.69 -8.77 -20.06
CA SER A 180 21.99 -7.84 -18.98
C SER A 180 21.08 -8.10 -17.78
N ALA A 181 21.50 -7.68 -16.58
CA ALA A 181 20.66 -7.78 -15.39
C ALA A 181 19.35 -7.00 -15.56
N TYR A 182 19.41 -5.85 -16.23
CA TYR A 182 18.24 -5.03 -16.55
C TYR A 182 17.23 -5.79 -17.42
N ASP A 183 17.68 -6.36 -18.55
CA ASP A 183 16.79 -7.06 -19.49
C ASP A 183 16.19 -8.31 -18.87
N ALA A 184 16.99 -9.03 -18.07
CA ALA A 184 16.52 -10.22 -17.36
C ALA A 184 15.42 -9.88 -16.34
N ASP A 185 15.60 -8.79 -15.59
CA ASP A 185 14.63 -8.33 -14.61
C ASP A 185 13.35 -7.81 -15.29
N TYR A 186 13.48 -7.03 -16.38
CA TYR A 186 12.35 -6.57 -17.18
C TYR A 186 11.54 -7.75 -17.76
N ALA A 187 12.23 -8.74 -18.35
CA ALA A 187 11.58 -9.93 -18.91
C ALA A 187 10.88 -10.77 -17.84
N ALA A 188 11.47 -10.89 -16.64
CA ALA A 188 10.85 -11.61 -15.53
C ALA A 188 9.56 -10.92 -15.05
N VAL A 189 9.59 -9.59 -14.88
CA VAL A 189 8.39 -8.82 -14.51
C VAL A 189 7.34 -8.91 -15.61
N GLY A 190 7.74 -8.83 -16.88
CA GLY A 190 6.83 -9.00 -18.02
C GLY A 190 6.06 -10.32 -18.01
N ARG A 191 6.66 -11.42 -17.53
CA ARG A 191 5.95 -12.70 -17.36
C ARG A 191 4.88 -12.63 -16.27
N ALA A 192 5.21 -12.06 -15.12
CA ALA A 192 4.22 -11.85 -14.06
C ALA A 192 3.11 -10.89 -14.49
N LYS A 193 3.48 -9.81 -15.20
CA LYS A 193 2.56 -8.81 -15.74
C LYS A 193 1.56 -9.42 -16.71
N LYS A 194 2.01 -10.28 -17.62
CA LYS A 194 1.10 -10.98 -18.53
C LYS A 194 -0.02 -11.71 -17.76
N VAL A 195 0.32 -12.43 -16.70
CA VAL A 195 -0.69 -13.12 -15.88
C VAL A 195 -1.56 -12.13 -15.10
N ALA A 196 -0.99 -11.07 -14.54
CA ALA A 196 -1.75 -10.03 -13.84
C ALA A 196 -2.79 -9.36 -14.75
N ASP A 197 -2.38 -8.99 -15.97
CA ASP A 197 -3.21 -8.30 -16.97
C ASP A 197 -4.28 -9.24 -17.54
N ASP A 198 -3.95 -10.51 -17.86
CA ASP A 198 -4.88 -11.49 -18.41
C ASP A 198 -6.05 -11.80 -17.43
N TYR A 199 -5.83 -11.68 -16.12
CA TYR A 199 -6.84 -11.95 -15.08
C TYR A 199 -7.41 -10.70 -14.40
N GLY A 200 -6.81 -9.52 -14.59
CA GLY A 200 -7.17 -8.29 -13.86
C GLY A 200 -7.03 -8.45 -12.35
N VAL A 201 -5.85 -8.88 -11.88
CA VAL A 201 -5.57 -9.14 -10.46
C VAL A 201 -4.30 -8.42 -10.02
N ALA A 202 -4.27 -7.93 -8.77
CA ALA A 202 -3.10 -7.28 -8.21
C ALA A 202 -1.99 -8.29 -7.88
N PHE A 203 -0.82 -8.13 -8.48
CA PHE A 203 0.37 -8.92 -8.16
C PHE A 203 1.32 -8.08 -7.32
N VAL A 204 1.68 -8.55 -6.12
CA VAL A 204 2.66 -7.89 -5.24
C VAL A 204 3.97 -8.65 -5.30
N LEU A 205 4.97 -8.05 -5.95
CA LEU A 205 6.31 -8.61 -6.09
C LEU A 205 7.21 -8.06 -4.98
N VAL A 206 7.53 -8.87 -3.98
CA VAL A 206 8.43 -8.43 -2.90
C VAL A 206 9.87 -8.51 -3.39
N HIS A 207 10.57 -7.38 -3.33
CA HIS A 207 11.94 -7.25 -3.81
C HIS A 207 12.87 -6.54 -2.81
N HIS A 208 14.12 -6.99 -2.76
CA HIS A 208 15.15 -6.39 -1.92
C HIS A 208 15.94 -5.34 -2.69
N VAL A 209 15.94 -4.10 -2.22
CA VAL A 209 16.88 -3.09 -2.75
C VAL A 209 18.18 -3.12 -1.95
N ARG A 210 19.30 -2.86 -2.62
CA ARG A 210 20.58 -2.65 -1.94
C ARG A 210 20.57 -1.27 -1.31
N LYS A 211 21.16 -1.17 -0.13
CA LYS A 211 21.20 0.04 0.68
C LYS A 211 22.16 1.06 0.05
N ALA A 212 21.68 1.86 -0.89
CA ALA A 212 22.34 3.10 -1.27
C ALA A 212 21.62 4.22 -0.50
N GLY A 213 22.33 4.92 0.38
CA GLY A 213 21.77 5.99 1.20
C GLY A 213 21.48 7.25 0.38
N SER A 214 20.61 7.17 -0.62
CA SER A 214 20.09 8.34 -1.33
C SER A 214 18.78 8.80 -0.70
N ASP A 215 18.64 10.12 -0.54
CA ASP A 215 17.40 10.73 -0.09
C ASP A 215 16.30 10.60 -1.15
N ASP A 216 16.67 10.51 -2.44
CA ASP A 216 15.77 10.19 -3.53
C ASP A 216 15.45 8.68 -3.57
N PHE A 217 14.17 8.34 -3.41
CA PHE A 217 13.68 6.96 -3.42
C PHE A 217 13.79 6.30 -4.79
N LEU A 218 13.68 7.06 -5.89
CA LEU A 218 13.84 6.54 -7.25
C LEU A 218 15.29 6.14 -7.51
N THR A 219 16.25 6.87 -6.93
CA THR A 219 17.68 6.52 -6.99
C THR A 219 17.99 5.24 -6.21
N GLU A 220 17.27 4.92 -5.13
CA GLU A 220 17.44 3.64 -4.40
C GLU A 220 16.85 2.46 -5.20
N VAL A 221 15.81 2.73 -5.99
CA VAL A 221 15.26 1.83 -7.01
C VAL A 221 16.17 1.75 -8.26
N SER A 222 17.20 2.60 -8.39
CA SER A 222 18.10 2.64 -9.56
C SER A 222 18.87 1.34 -9.79
N GLY A 223 19.17 0.59 -8.72
CA GLY A 223 19.73 -0.77 -8.83
C GLY A 223 18.76 -1.81 -9.40
N THR A 224 17.50 -1.42 -9.59
CA THR A 224 16.34 -2.24 -9.99
C THR A 224 15.54 -1.57 -11.11
N ASN A 225 16.14 -0.66 -11.89
CA ASN A 225 15.45 0.09 -12.95
C ASN A 225 14.67 -0.79 -13.92
N GLY A 226 15.14 -2.02 -14.20
CA GLY A 226 14.43 -2.97 -15.04
C GLY A 226 13.13 -3.50 -14.40
N LEU A 227 13.13 -3.69 -13.08
CA LEU A 227 11.93 -4.11 -12.33
C LEU A 227 10.92 -2.97 -12.22
N ALA A 228 11.36 -1.79 -11.80
CA ALA A 228 10.48 -0.64 -11.60
C ALA A 228 9.90 -0.13 -12.91
N GLY A 229 10.68 -0.09 -14.00
CA GLY A 229 10.20 0.33 -15.31
C GLY A 229 9.19 -0.64 -15.95
N ALA A 230 9.17 -1.90 -15.51
CA ALA A 230 8.23 -2.92 -15.97
C ALA A 230 6.98 -3.06 -15.08
N ALA A 231 7.02 -2.54 -13.85
CA ALA A 231 5.90 -2.57 -12.92
C ALA A 231 4.88 -1.45 -13.22
N ASP A 232 3.62 -1.68 -12.85
CA ASP A 232 2.55 -0.69 -12.95
C ASP A 232 2.60 0.30 -11.78
N ALA A 233 2.99 -0.19 -10.59
CA ALA A 233 3.28 0.62 -9.41
C ALA A 233 4.54 0.14 -8.69
N THR A 234 5.27 1.09 -8.07
CA THR A 234 6.42 0.84 -7.21
C THR A 234 6.16 1.40 -5.83
N LEU A 235 6.29 0.54 -4.81
CA LEU A 235 6.13 0.86 -3.40
C LEU A 235 7.48 0.68 -2.70
N VAL A 236 7.99 1.70 -2.03
CA VAL A 236 9.27 1.64 -1.32
C VAL A 236 9.05 1.81 0.18
N LEU A 237 9.26 0.72 0.93
CA LEU A 237 9.20 0.74 2.39
C LEU A 237 10.56 1.12 2.98
N LYS A 238 10.64 2.31 3.57
CA LYS A 238 11.80 2.81 4.31
C LYS A 238 11.53 2.76 5.81
N ARG A 239 12.57 2.45 6.59
CA ARG A 239 12.53 2.44 8.06
C ARG A 239 13.88 2.88 8.62
N ALA A 240 13.87 3.86 9.52
CA ALA A 240 15.08 4.23 10.25
C ALA A 240 15.51 3.09 11.18
N ARG A 241 16.83 2.91 11.39
CA ARG A 241 17.34 1.90 12.32
C ARG A 241 16.80 2.16 13.73
N ASN A 242 16.33 1.10 14.39
CA ASN A 242 15.83 1.12 15.77
C ASN A 242 14.61 2.02 16.03
N GLN A 243 13.89 2.48 15.00
CA GLN A 243 12.61 3.18 15.17
C GLN A 243 11.43 2.28 14.84
N GLY A 244 10.31 2.48 15.53
CA GLY A 244 9.02 1.80 15.24
C GLY A 244 8.45 2.20 13.88
N ASP A 245 8.76 3.41 13.45
CA ASP A 245 8.10 4.07 12.33
C ASP A 245 8.87 3.91 11.01
N GLY A 246 8.14 3.91 9.92
CA GLY A 246 8.63 3.85 8.54
C GLY A 246 7.75 4.66 7.60
N ILE A 247 8.21 4.83 6.36
CA ILE A 247 7.44 5.48 5.31
C ILE A 247 7.29 4.51 4.16
N LEU A 248 6.08 4.46 3.61
CA LEU A 248 5.79 3.79 2.36
C LEU A 248 5.61 4.87 1.29
N HIS A 249 6.58 4.97 0.39
CA HIS A 249 6.48 5.80 -0.81
C HIS A 249 5.79 4.99 -1.90
N ILE A 250 4.86 5.59 -2.63
CA ILE A 250 4.12 4.96 -3.72
C ILE A 250 4.19 5.85 -4.95
N THR A 251 4.44 5.24 -6.10
CA THR A 251 4.34 5.88 -7.42
C THR A 251 3.94 4.83 -8.45
N GLY A 252 3.20 5.22 -9.48
CA GLY A 252 2.81 4.30 -10.54
C GLY A 252 1.97 4.95 -11.63
N ARG A 253 1.50 4.12 -12.56
CA ARG A 253 0.69 4.56 -13.71
C ARG A 253 -0.76 4.81 -13.33
N ASP A 254 -1.29 3.91 -12.50
CA ASP A 254 -2.70 3.86 -12.09
C ASP A 254 -2.90 4.21 -10.60
N VAL A 255 -1.84 4.64 -9.93
CA VAL A 255 -1.85 5.07 -8.52
C VAL A 255 -1.24 6.46 -8.40
N ASP A 256 -1.86 7.32 -7.59
CA ASP A 256 -1.32 8.64 -7.29
C ASP A 256 -0.02 8.53 -6.49
N GLU A 257 0.90 9.46 -6.74
CA GLU A 257 2.11 9.58 -5.94
C GLU A 257 1.75 9.96 -4.49
N ALA A 258 2.19 9.15 -3.54
CA ALA A 258 1.80 9.29 -2.14
C ALA A 258 2.90 8.82 -1.19
N GLU A 259 2.96 9.45 -0.02
CA GLU A 259 3.80 9.02 1.10
C GLU A 259 2.94 8.75 2.34
N TYR A 260 3.01 7.53 2.86
CA TYR A 260 2.29 7.13 4.06
C TYR A 260 3.26 6.90 5.20
N ALA A 261 3.10 7.63 6.30
CA ALA A 261 3.77 7.29 7.56
C ALA A 261 3.12 6.05 8.17
N LEU A 262 3.94 5.08 8.55
CA LEU A 262 3.52 3.82 9.11
C LEU A 262 4.23 3.55 10.44
N ASN A 263 3.53 2.98 11.41
CA ASN A 263 4.12 2.37 12.59
C ASN A 263 4.11 0.84 12.46
N PHE A 264 5.24 0.21 12.75
CA PHE A 264 5.30 -1.25 12.86
C PHE A 264 5.00 -1.69 14.28
N ASN A 265 3.78 -2.19 14.50
CA ASN A 265 3.40 -2.83 15.75
C ASN A 265 4.04 -4.23 15.80
N ALA A 266 5.12 -4.34 16.58
CA ALA A 266 5.89 -5.57 16.69
C ALA A 266 5.07 -6.72 17.27
N ASP A 267 4.12 -6.47 18.17
CA ASP A 267 3.31 -7.50 18.85
C ASP A 267 2.22 -8.08 17.96
N LEU A 268 1.67 -7.26 17.07
CA LEU A 268 0.70 -7.69 16.05
C LEU A 268 1.37 -8.14 14.75
N GLY A 269 2.66 -7.85 14.57
CA GLY A 269 3.35 -8.09 13.30
C GLY A 269 2.75 -7.31 12.13
N ALA A 270 2.20 -6.12 12.41
CA ALA A 270 1.39 -5.35 11.47
C ALA A 270 1.95 -3.94 11.30
N TRP A 271 1.86 -3.44 10.06
CA TRP A 271 2.08 -2.04 9.75
C TRP A 271 0.74 -1.30 9.82
N GLN A 272 0.72 -0.15 10.48
CA GLN A 272 -0.46 0.69 10.63
C GLN A 272 -0.18 2.09 10.12
N MET A 273 -1.08 2.67 9.34
CA MET A 273 -0.98 4.06 8.93
C MET A 273 -1.12 4.99 10.14
N LEU A 274 -0.26 5.99 10.20
CA LEU A 274 -0.32 7.07 11.17
C LEU A 274 -1.13 8.23 10.59
N ASP A 275 -1.82 8.96 11.46
CA ASP A 275 -2.55 10.17 11.06
C ASP A 275 -1.58 11.31 10.73
N GLY A 276 -1.90 12.07 9.68
CA GLY A 276 -1.14 13.25 9.26
C GLY A 276 -0.07 12.98 8.19
N PRO A 277 0.58 14.04 7.65
CA PRO A 277 1.56 13.92 6.56
C PRO A 277 2.78 13.09 6.95
N ALA A 278 3.38 12.37 6.01
CA ALA A 278 4.59 11.58 6.28
C ALA A 278 5.75 12.43 6.84
N GLU A 279 5.85 13.68 6.40
CA GLU A 279 6.81 14.67 6.88
C GLU A 279 6.73 14.88 8.40
N ASP A 280 5.53 14.87 9.00
CA ASP A 280 5.36 15.05 10.45
C ASP A 280 6.01 13.91 11.27
N HIS A 281 6.17 12.73 10.66
CA HIS A 281 6.70 11.51 11.28
C HIS A 281 8.14 11.17 10.84
N GLN A 282 8.60 11.71 9.70
CA GLN A 282 9.99 11.63 9.22
C GLN A 282 10.98 12.47 10.05
N ILE A 283 10.44 13.37 10.85
CA ILE A 283 11.15 14.32 11.66
C ILE A 283 11.67 13.56 12.91
N GLY A 284 12.91 13.06 12.85
CA GLY A 284 13.46 12.18 13.89
C GLY A 284 13.19 12.64 15.32
N GLU A 285 12.79 11.73 16.21
CA GLU A 285 12.20 11.93 17.56
C GLU A 285 12.37 13.31 18.23
N THR A 286 13.59 13.83 18.35
CA THR A 286 13.89 15.19 18.86
C THR A 286 13.11 16.28 18.11
N ARG A 287 13.13 16.22 16.79
CA ARG A 287 12.61 17.17 15.82
C ARG A 287 11.05 17.14 15.90
N ALA A 288 10.44 15.96 16.08
CA ALA A 288 8.98 15.80 16.20
C ALA A 288 8.50 16.26 17.58
N THR A 289 9.31 16.00 18.62
CA THR A 289 9.05 16.48 19.97
C THR A 289 9.11 18.01 20.03
N ILE A 290 10.05 18.65 19.31
CA ILE A 290 10.12 20.11 19.16
C ILE A 290 8.88 20.65 18.44
N LEU A 291 8.46 20.05 17.33
CA LEU A 291 7.23 20.47 16.62
C LEU A 291 6.00 20.38 17.52
N ARG A 292 5.81 19.24 18.20
CA ARG A 292 4.67 19.03 19.10
C ARG A 292 4.64 20.06 20.24
N PHE A 293 5.80 20.35 20.83
CA PHE A 293 5.93 21.39 21.84
C PHE A 293 5.61 22.78 21.28
N LEU A 294 6.09 23.12 20.08
CA LEU A 294 5.84 24.42 19.47
C LEU A 294 4.41 24.60 18.97
N ARG A 295 3.65 23.52 18.74
CA ARG A 295 2.21 23.57 18.48
C ARG A 295 1.43 23.99 19.74
N THR A 296 1.89 23.64 20.93
CA THR A 296 1.24 24.01 22.20
C THR A 296 1.82 25.29 22.82
N ALA A 297 3.08 25.61 22.55
CA ALA A 297 3.79 26.79 23.05
C ALA A 297 4.55 27.52 21.94
N PRO A 298 3.84 28.16 20.98
CA PRO A 298 4.48 28.89 19.88
C PRO A 298 5.25 30.12 20.40
N GLY A 299 6.34 30.49 19.73
CA GLY A 299 7.16 31.64 20.16
C GLY A 299 8.12 31.30 21.31
N SER A 300 8.48 30.03 21.45
CA SER A 300 9.42 29.56 22.47
C SER A 300 10.88 29.68 22.01
N THR A 301 11.78 30.03 22.92
CA THR A 301 13.23 30.00 22.67
C THR A 301 13.78 28.57 22.78
N PRO A 302 14.96 28.25 22.20
CA PRO A 302 15.57 26.93 22.36
C PRO A 302 15.73 26.47 23.81
N LYS A 303 15.90 27.42 24.76
CA LYS A 303 15.99 27.13 26.20
C LYS A 303 14.65 26.64 26.75
N VAL A 304 13.56 27.33 26.43
CA VAL A 304 12.20 26.96 26.85
C VAL A 304 11.78 25.62 26.23
N ILE A 305 12.07 25.44 24.94
CA ILE A 305 11.82 24.18 24.24
C ILE A 305 12.57 23.04 24.93
N ALA A 306 13.89 23.18 25.17
CA ALA A 306 14.71 22.16 25.80
C ALA A 306 14.21 21.73 27.19
N THR A 307 13.81 22.68 28.02
CA THR A 307 13.17 22.39 29.32
C THR A 307 11.84 21.67 29.14
N GLY A 308 11.00 22.13 28.21
CA GLY A 308 9.67 21.56 27.99
C GLY A 308 9.66 20.15 27.38
N VAL A 309 10.69 19.81 26.60
CA VAL A 309 10.83 18.49 25.97
C VAL A 309 11.79 17.54 26.70
N GLY A 310 12.46 18.01 27.76
CA GLY A 310 13.41 17.21 28.53
C GLY A 310 14.70 16.84 27.78
N LEU A 311 15.13 17.68 26.82
CA LEU A 311 16.34 17.45 26.00
C LEU A 311 17.43 18.47 26.32
N SER A 312 18.68 18.18 25.94
CA SER A 312 19.78 19.12 26.16
C SER A 312 19.64 20.36 25.28
N TYR A 313 19.99 21.51 25.84
CA TYR A 313 19.90 22.81 25.15
C TYR A 313 20.67 22.82 23.82
N ASP A 314 21.89 22.29 23.78
CA ASP A 314 22.72 22.29 22.56
C ASP A 314 22.18 21.37 21.46
N ASN A 315 21.47 20.30 21.83
CA ASN A 315 20.77 19.44 20.88
C ASN A 315 19.57 20.18 20.28
N VAL A 316 18.75 20.79 21.13
CA VAL A 316 17.57 21.55 20.69
C VAL A 316 17.96 22.76 19.85
N LYS A 317 18.96 23.55 20.26
CA LYS A 317 19.44 24.71 19.52
C LYS A 317 19.88 24.35 18.10
N ARG A 318 20.76 23.35 17.95
CA ARG A 318 21.22 22.88 16.62
C ARG A 318 20.09 22.30 15.79
N THR A 319 19.18 21.57 16.44
CA THR A 319 18.03 20.98 15.75
C THR A 319 17.05 22.06 15.26
N CYS A 320 16.70 23.06 16.08
CA CYS A 320 15.87 24.20 15.66
C CYS A 320 16.52 25.02 14.53
N GLN A 321 17.84 25.23 14.56
CA GLN A 321 18.56 25.91 13.48
C GLN A 321 18.45 25.15 12.15
N ARG A 322 18.62 23.83 12.18
CA ARG A 322 18.47 22.98 10.99
C ARG A 322 17.01 22.94 10.51
N MET A 323 16.05 22.78 11.42
CA MET A 323 14.62 22.80 11.09
C MET A 323 14.17 24.15 10.50
N LEU A 324 14.76 25.27 10.92
CA LEU A 324 14.53 26.58 10.30
C LEU A 324 15.10 26.66 8.89
N ALA A 325 16.29 26.12 8.65
CA ALA A 325 16.88 26.05 7.32
C ALA A 325 16.06 25.12 6.39
N ASP A 326 15.51 24.04 6.93
CA ASP A 326 14.65 23.09 6.23
C ASP A 326 13.19 23.59 6.06
N GLY A 327 12.88 24.83 6.48
CA GLY A 327 11.54 25.42 6.35
C GLY A 327 10.46 24.87 7.30
N GLN A 328 10.82 23.96 8.21
CA GLN A 328 9.90 23.30 9.15
C GLN A 328 9.52 24.20 10.34
N LEU A 329 10.33 25.21 10.65
CA LEU A 329 10.07 26.22 11.67
C LEU A 329 10.18 27.61 11.07
N ALA A 330 9.45 28.57 11.65
CA ALA A 330 9.71 29.99 11.46
C ALA A 330 10.31 30.57 12.73
N ALA A 331 11.21 31.55 12.59
CA ALA A 331 11.80 32.28 13.70
C ALA A 331 11.45 33.77 13.64
N ASP A 332 11.29 34.40 14.80
CA ASP A 332 11.30 35.86 14.89
C ASP A 332 12.73 36.42 15.00
N THR A 333 12.86 37.74 14.93
CA THR A 333 14.14 38.45 15.10
C THR A 333 14.78 38.25 16.48
N GLY A 334 14.04 37.73 17.47
CA GLY A 334 14.50 37.43 18.82
C GLY A 334 14.92 35.97 19.04
N GLY A 335 14.95 35.15 17.98
CA GLY A 335 15.36 33.74 18.07
C GLY A 335 14.31 32.83 18.72
N ARG A 336 13.03 33.22 18.68
CA ARG A 336 11.90 32.40 19.11
C ARG A 336 11.31 31.66 17.92
N TYR A 337 11.06 30.37 18.10
CA TYR A 337 10.60 29.49 17.04
C TYR A 337 9.08 29.26 17.13
N ARG A 338 8.44 29.06 15.98
CA ARG A 338 7.04 28.67 15.84
C ARG A 338 6.89 27.72 14.65
N VAL A 339 5.81 26.94 14.62
CA VAL A 339 5.43 26.17 13.44
C VAL A 339 4.74 27.12 12.43
N PRO A 340 5.15 27.15 11.15
CA PRO A 340 4.48 27.94 10.12
C PRO A 340 2.98 27.62 10.04
N GLY A 341 2.13 28.64 9.85
CA GLY A 341 0.68 28.45 9.65
C GLY A 341 -0.18 28.30 10.91
N VAL A 342 0.38 28.25 12.12
CA VAL A 342 -0.40 28.27 13.38
C VAL A 342 -0.55 29.71 13.88
N PRO A 343 -1.78 30.28 13.95
CA PRO A 343 -1.97 31.64 14.46
C PRO A 343 -1.64 31.70 15.96
N PRO A 344 -1.04 32.80 16.45
CA PRO A 344 -0.77 32.96 17.87
C PRO A 344 -2.08 33.03 18.67
N VAL A 345 -2.20 32.22 19.72
CA VAL A 345 -3.27 32.37 20.71
C VAL A 345 -3.02 33.68 21.47
N PRO A 346 -3.95 34.65 21.50
CA PRO A 346 -3.76 35.88 22.24
C PRO A 346 -3.61 35.57 23.73
N GLY A 347 -2.53 36.04 24.36
CA GLY A 347 -2.34 35.91 25.79
C GLY A 347 -3.44 36.64 26.55
N VAL A 348 -4.07 35.96 27.51
CA VAL A 348 -5.03 36.55 28.45
C VAL A 348 -4.29 37.65 29.24
N PRO A 349 -4.75 38.92 29.22
CA PRO A 349 -4.17 39.96 30.05
C PRO A 349 -4.37 39.61 31.52
N GLN A 350 -3.28 39.44 32.28
CA GLN A 350 -3.36 39.43 33.74
C GLN A 350 -3.64 40.86 34.20
N HIS A 351 -4.86 41.12 34.66
CA HIS A 351 -5.14 42.32 35.42
C HIS A 351 -4.42 42.25 36.77
N ALA A 352 -3.76 43.35 37.15
CA ALA A 352 -3.10 43.47 38.44
C ALA A 352 -4.13 43.31 39.57
N LEU A 353 -3.88 42.37 40.48
CA LEU A 353 -4.60 42.27 41.74
C LEU A 353 -4.17 43.44 42.64
N THR A 354 -4.93 44.53 42.64
CA THR A 354 -4.83 45.56 43.70
C THR A 354 -5.82 45.19 44.78
N GLY A 355 -5.35 44.43 45.77
CA GLY A 355 -6.09 44.17 47.00
C GLY A 355 -5.72 45.23 48.04
N GLU A 356 -6.54 46.28 48.16
CA GLU A 356 -6.62 47.09 49.37
C GLU A 356 -8.09 47.08 49.80
N ASN A 357 -8.41 46.20 50.75
CA ASN A 357 -9.66 46.24 51.49
C ASN A 357 -9.51 47.26 52.62
N GLU A 358 -9.98 48.48 52.41
CA GLU A 358 -10.29 49.41 53.50
C GLU A 358 -11.80 49.70 53.51
N GLY A 359 -12.48 49.25 54.58
CA GLY A 359 -13.70 49.87 55.07
C GLY A 359 -15.03 49.33 54.53
N ASP A 360 -15.43 48.14 54.98
CA ASP A 360 -16.86 47.87 55.19
C ASP A 360 -17.21 48.30 56.62
N ASP A 361 -17.60 49.55 56.76
CA ASP A 361 -18.26 50.08 57.96
C ASP A 361 -19.10 51.29 57.52
N ARG A 362 -20.37 51.04 57.15
CA ARG A 362 -21.55 51.88 57.46
C ARG A 362 -22.82 51.38 56.77
N GLY A 363 -23.66 50.72 57.57
CA GLY A 363 -25.12 50.83 57.65
C GLY A 363 -25.95 51.05 56.39
N THR A 364 -26.72 50.03 56.02
CA THR A 364 -27.99 50.21 55.30
C THR A 364 -29.13 49.70 56.18
N ALA A 365 -29.67 50.60 57.00
CA ALA A 365 -31.03 50.50 57.48
C ALA A 365 -31.93 51.17 56.42
N GLU A 366 -33.06 50.51 56.14
CA GLU A 366 -34.18 50.99 55.34
C GLU A 366 -33.92 51.14 53.83
N LEU A 367 -34.67 50.38 53.02
CA LEU A 367 -35.27 50.80 51.75
C LEU A 367 -36.06 49.61 51.15
N TRP A 368 -37.30 49.44 51.61
CA TRP A 368 -38.38 48.85 50.80
C TRP A 368 -39.74 49.35 51.31
N PRO A 369 -40.31 50.40 50.70
CA PRO A 369 -41.74 50.56 50.58
C PRO A 369 -42.29 49.87 49.33
#